data_AF-A0A1G7HWG6-F1
#
_entry.id   AF-A0A1G7HWG6-F1
#
_cell.length_a   1.000
_cell.length_b   1.000
_cell.length_c   1.000
_cell.angle_alpha   90.00
_cell.angle_beta   90.00
_cell.angle_gamma   90.00
#
_symmetry.space_group_name_H-M   'P 1'
#
loop_
_entity.id
_entity.type
_entity.pdbx_description
1 polymer ?
#
loop_
_entity_poly.entity_id
_entity_poly.type
_entity_poly.pdbx_seq_one_letter_code
_entity_poly.pdbx_strand_id
1 'polypeptide(L)' 'MQWTRVAQNWNSARQRLQAHFTELAPETLDQPPARMETLVAQVAACHDLTVFEARDALEALLFTDSLPCEIRRRVG' A
#
# COMPACT_ATOMS: atom_id res chain seq x y z
N MET A 1 7.06 -7.73 13.35
CA MET A 1 8.34 -7.00 13.12
C MET A 1 8.51 -6.46 11.68
N GLN A 2 7.58 -6.70 10.74
CA GLN A 2 7.77 -6.24 9.36
C GLN A 2 7.33 -4.77 9.13
N TRP A 3 6.29 -4.29 9.83
CA TRP A 3 5.81 -2.90 9.72
C TRP A 3 6.90 -1.87 10.05
N THR A 4 7.74 -2.12 11.06
CA THR A 4 8.83 -1.20 11.44
C THR A 4 9.86 -1.03 10.32
N ARG A 5 10.05 -2.02 9.44
CA ARG A 5 10.90 -1.89 8.25
C ARG A 5 10.23 -1.08 7.14
N VAL A 6 8.92 -1.25 6.97
CA VAL A 6 8.11 -0.44 6.04
C VAL A 6 8.09 1.02 6.49
N ALA A 7 7.89 1.29 7.78
CA ALA A 7 7.93 2.63 8.34
C ALA A 7 9.32 3.29 8.22
N GLN A 8 10.41 2.52 8.34
CA GLN A 8 11.77 3.03 8.10
C GLN A 8 12.01 3.35 6.61
N ASN A 9 11.39 2.60 5.70
CA ASN A 9 11.44 2.84 4.25
C ASN A 9 10.12 3.42 3.73
N TRP A 10 9.50 4.31 4.51
CA TRP A 10 8.15 4.80 4.22
C TRP A 10 8.08 5.54 2.89
N ASN A 11 9.16 6.22 2.47
CA ASN A 11 9.20 6.93 1.21
C ASN A 11 8.97 5.97 0.01
N SER A 12 9.69 4.84 -0.03
CA SER A 12 9.51 3.80 -1.05
C SER A 12 8.13 3.14 -0.97
N ALA A 13 7.64 2.88 0.24
CA ALA A 13 6.31 2.34 0.47
C ALA A 13 5.22 3.31 -0.04
N ARG A 14 5.33 4.60 0.28
CA ARG A 14 4.44 5.68 -0.18
C ARG A 14 4.40 5.74 -1.70
N GLN A 15 5.54 5.68 -2.39
CA GLN A 15 5.56 5.69 -3.85
C GLN A 15 4.81 4.50 -4.45
N ARG A 16 4.94 3.29 -3.88
CA ARG A 16 4.20 2.10 -4.31
C ARG A 16 2.71 2.23 -4.03
N LEU A 17 2.35 2.70 -2.83
CA LEU A 17 0.97 2.96 -2.45
C LEU A 17 0.33 3.96 -3.38
N GLN A 18 0.99 5.09 -3.66
CA GLN A 18 0.47 6.12 -4.55
C GLN A 18 0.37 5.67 -6.01
N ALA A 19 1.28 4.79 -6.45
CA ALA A 19 1.21 4.21 -7.80
C ALA A 19 0.05 3.22 -7.96
N HIS A 20 -0.35 2.54 -6.88
CA HIS A 20 -1.39 1.50 -6.92
C HIS A 20 -2.76 2.01 -6.45
N PHE A 21 -2.76 3.02 -5.59
CA PHE A 21 -3.93 3.66 -4.99
C PHE A 21 -3.91 5.15 -5.35
N THR A 22 -4.35 5.48 -6.56
CA THR A 22 -4.31 6.85 -7.08
C THR A 22 -5.32 7.78 -6.40
N GLU A 23 -6.36 7.22 -5.79
CA GLU A 23 -7.39 7.98 -5.06
C GLU A 23 -6.96 8.34 -3.63
N LEU A 24 -5.91 7.68 -3.12
CA LEU A 24 -5.33 8.01 -1.83
C LEU A 24 -4.57 9.33 -1.92
N ALA A 25 -5.07 10.33 -1.18
CA ALA A 25 -4.48 11.65 -1.18
C ALA A 25 -3.01 11.60 -0.71
N PRO A 26 -2.07 12.26 -1.40
CA PRO A 26 -0.65 12.25 -1.04
C PRO A 26 -0.38 12.70 0.39
N GLU A 27 -1.23 13.59 0.90
CA GLU A 27 -1.18 14.19 2.23
C GLU A 27 -1.51 13.19 3.35
N THR A 28 -2.38 12.20 3.10
CA THR A 28 -2.71 11.18 4.11
C THR A 28 -1.59 10.16 4.27
N LEU A 29 -0.71 10.05 3.27
CA LEU A 29 0.48 9.20 3.25
C LEU A 29 1.77 9.96 3.58
N ASP A 30 1.69 11.21 4.06
CA ASP A 30 2.89 12.01 4.29
C ASP A 30 3.73 11.48 5.46
N GLN A 31 3.07 10.92 6.49
CA GLN A 31 3.71 10.28 7.63
C GLN A 31 3.34 8.80 7.74
N PRO A 32 4.29 7.93 8.14
CA PRO A 32 3.99 6.53 8.40
C PRO A 32 3.08 6.40 9.62
N PRO A 33 1.94 5.70 9.51
CA PRO A 33 1.10 5.45 10.67
C PRO A 33 1.82 4.55 11.68
N ALA A 34 1.49 4.73 12.97
CA ALA A 34 2.09 3.95 14.06
C ALA A 34 1.80 2.45 13.93
N ARG A 35 0.68 2.08 13.30
CA ARG A 35 0.26 0.70 13.05
C ARG A 35 -0.23 0.52 11.63
N MET A 36 0.00 -0.67 11.08
CA MET A 36 -0.50 -1.07 9.76
C MET A 36 -2.02 -1.00 9.69
N GLU A 37 -2.73 -1.37 10.76
CA GLU A 37 -4.20 -1.38 10.82
C GLU A 37 -4.80 0.01 10.54
N THR A 38 -4.13 1.08 10.94
CA THR A 38 -4.57 2.45 10.65
C THR A 38 -4.51 2.74 9.15
N LEU A 39 -3.45 2.28 8.48
CA LEU A 39 -3.32 2.40 7.03
C LEU A 39 -4.39 1.55 6.32
N VAL A 40 -4.63 0.32 6.79
CA VAL A 40 -5.66 -0.57 6.25
C VAL A 40 -7.03 0.09 6.32
N ALA A 41 -7.40 0.68 7.46
CA ALA A 41 -8.68 1.35 7.63
C ALA A 41 -8.82 2.56 6.71
N GLN A 42 -7.74 3.32 6.49
CA GLN A 42 -7.73 4.46 5.56
C GLN A 42 -7.89 4.01 4.11
N VAL A 43 -7.14 2.98 3.67
CA VAL A 43 -7.27 2.41 2.32
C VAL A 43 -8.68 1.86 2.10
N ALA A 44 -9.22 1.12 3.07
CA ALA A 44 -10.56 0.56 3.04
C ALA A 44 -11.62 1.66 2.86
N ALA A 45 -11.54 2.72 3.68
CA ALA A 45 -12.47 3.84 3.59
C ALA A 45 -12.33 4.64 2.28
N CYS A 46 -11.12 4.75 1.73
CA CYS A 46 -10.87 5.54 0.52
C CYS A 46 -11.29 4.80 -0.76
N HIS A 47 -11.25 3.47 -0.78
CA HIS A 47 -11.52 2.65 -1.96
C HIS A 47 -12.81 1.82 -1.85
N ASP A 48 -13.64 2.06 -0.82
CA ASP A 48 -14.84 1.28 -0.53
C ASP A 48 -14.57 -0.24 -0.42
N LEU A 49 -13.37 -0.59 0.08
CA LEU A 49 -12.92 -1.98 0.26
C LEU A 49 -13.23 -2.45 1.66
N THR A 50 -13.35 -3.77 1.84
CA THR A 50 -13.38 -4.34 3.18
C THR A 50 -12.00 -4.22 3.85
N VAL A 51 -11.97 -4.16 5.19
CA VAL A 51 -10.71 -4.17 5.97
C VAL A 51 -9.83 -5.38 5.61
N PHE A 52 -10.46 -6.50 5.23
CA PHE A 52 -9.74 -7.71 4.84
C PHE A 52 -9.06 -7.54 3.48
N GLU A 53 -9.77 -7.03 2.48
CA GLU A 53 -9.22 -6.77 1.14
C GLU A 53 -8.15 -5.68 1.15
N ALA A 54 -8.40 -4.59 1.88
CA ALA A 54 -7.42 -3.51 2.01
C ALA A 54 -6.13 -4.02 2.69
N ARG A 55 -6.27 -4.91 3.68
CA ARG A 55 -5.14 -5.55 4.34
C ARG A 55 -4.38 -6.48 3.39
N ASP A 56 -5.09 -7.34 2.67
CA ASP A 56 -4.47 -8.27 1.72
C ASP A 56 -3.70 -7.51 0.63
N ALA A 57 -4.32 -6.48 0.05
CA ALA A 57 -3.69 -5.62 -0.95
C ALA A 57 -2.48 -4.87 -0.40
N LEU A 58 -2.56 -4.35 0.83
CA LEU A 58 -1.43 -3.70 1.51
C LEU A 58 -0.30 -4.68 1.81
N GLU A 59 -0.62 -5.87 2.31
CA GLU A 59 0.39 -6.89 2.61
C GLU A 59 1.09 -7.34 1.32
N ALA A 60 0.34 -7.53 0.22
CA ALA A 60 0.90 -7.78 -1.09
C ALA A 60 1.79 -6.59 -1.55
N LEU A 61 1.33 -5.35 -1.52
CA LEU A 61 2.12 -4.22 -2.01
C LEU A 61 3.38 -3.92 -1.20
N LEU A 62 3.30 -4.06 0.13
CA LEU A 62 4.37 -3.66 1.05
C LEU A 62 5.35 -4.78 1.34
N PHE A 63 4.90 -6.04 1.31
CA PHE A 63 5.73 -7.20 1.65
C PHE A 63 6.01 -8.14 0.46
N THR A 64 5.41 -7.93 -0.71
CA THR A 64 5.88 -8.55 -1.96
C THR A 64 7.17 -7.86 -2.41
N ASP A 65 8.28 -8.21 -1.76
CA ASP A 65 9.65 -7.93 -2.22
C ASP A 65 10.05 -8.81 -3.43
N SER A 66 9.11 -9.52 -4.05
CA SER A 66 9.37 -10.37 -5.20
C SER A 66 8.11 -10.51 -6.04
N LEU A 67 7.94 -9.61 -7.00
CA LEU A 67 7.51 -9.97 -8.34
C LEU A 67 7.90 -8.81 -9.27
N PRO A 68 8.92 -8.98 -10.13
CA PRO A 68 9.22 -7.99 -11.14
C PRO A 68 7.97 -7.79 -12.00
N CYS A 69 7.67 -6.52 -12.29
CA CYS A 69 6.62 -6.10 -13.20
C CYS A 69 6.92 -6.60 -14.62
N GLU A 70 6.71 -7.89 -14.89
CA GLU A 70 6.67 -8.44 -16.24
C GLU A 70 5.27 -8.97 -16.56
N ILE A 71 4.22 -8.22 -16.20
CA ILE A 71 2.90 -8.41 -16.82
C ILE A 71 2.30 -7.03 -17.15
N ARG A 72 3.06 -6.29 -17.96
CA ARG A 72 2.57 -5.12 -18.71
C ARG A 72 2.79 -5.37 -20.20
N ARG A 73 2.15 -6.41 -20.77
CA ARG A 73 1.87 -6.56 -22.22
C ARG A 73 1.22 -7.91 -22.56
N ARG A 74 -0.10 -7.95 -22.73
CA ARG A 74 -0.85 -8.67 -23.80
C ARG A 74 -2.33 -8.82 -23.41
N VAL A 75 -3.05 -7.72 -23.51
CA VAL A 75 -4.46 -7.70 -23.92
C VAL A 75 -4.59 -6.44 -24.77
N GLY A 76 -4.28 -6.60 -26.04
CA GLY A 76 -4.21 -5.60 -27.09
C GLY A 76 -3.89 -6.31 -28.39
#